data_AF-A0A933FQB1-F1
#
_entry.id   AF-A0A933FQB1-F1
#
_cell.length_a   1.000
_cell.length_b   1.000
_cell.length_c   1.000
_cell.angle_alpha   90.00
_cell.angle_beta   90.00
_cell.angle_gamma   90.00
#
_symmetry.space_group_name_H-M   'P 1'
#
loop_
_entity.id
_entity.type
_entity.pdbx_description
1 polymer ?
#
loop_
_entity_poly.entity_id
_entity_poly.type
_entity_poly.pdbx_seq_one_letter_code
_entity_poly.pdbx_strand_id
1 'polypeptide(L)'
;MDISALLMIALAGLLMIVVYLKSPDSVGRGLNSSFMLIIEIAPRLISAFIIAGLIQEIVPPELIARLMGKESGFKGIVLGTVIGTFTPGGPMTNFPILASLYKTGIGIGPTVSFLTAWLLFGLHRIIVWELPFLGMSVVVVRVVSSLFFPFVAGIFAQFLWNKFNL
;
A
#
# COMPACT_ATOMS: atom_id res chain seq x y z
N MET A 1 13.16 -14.10 11.69
CA MET A 1 13.21 -13.37 10.41
C MET A 1 12.57 -14.25 9.37
N ASP A 2 11.71 -13.69 8.52
CA ASP A 2 11.16 -14.44 7.40
C ASP A 2 12.24 -14.70 6.34
N ILE A 3 11.97 -15.67 5.44
CA ILE A 3 12.92 -16.07 4.39
C ILE A 3 13.23 -14.89 3.45
N SER A 4 12.25 -14.03 3.20
CA SER A 4 12.42 -12.78 2.43
C SER A 4 13.46 -11.85 3.04
N ALA A 5 13.42 -11.60 4.35
CA ALA A 5 14.38 -10.74 5.02
C ALA A 5 15.79 -11.32 4.96
N LEU A 6 15.94 -12.64 5.12
CA LEU A 6 17.22 -13.32 5.00
C LEU A 6 17.82 -13.16 3.58
N LEU A 7 16.99 -13.32 2.54
CA LEU A 7 17.41 -13.13 1.16
C LEU A 7 17.85 -11.68 0.88
N MET A 8 17.12 -10.70 1.40
CA MET A 8 17.47 -9.28 1.24
C MET A 8 18.79 -8.93 1.92
N ILE A 9 19.03 -9.46 3.12
CA ILE A 9 20.30 -9.24 3.85
C ILE A 9 21.47 -9.91 3.13
N ALA A 10 21.29 -11.13 2.65
CA ALA A 10 22.30 -11.84 1.88
C ALA A 10 22.67 -11.07 0.60
N LEU A 11 21.67 -10.56 -0.13
CA LEU A 11 21.88 -9.73 -1.32
C LEU A 11 22.60 -8.42 -0.98
N ALA A 12 22.22 -7.74 0.10
CA ALA A 12 22.88 -6.51 0.54
C ALA A 12 24.36 -6.75 0.89
N GLY A 13 24.65 -7.86 1.60
CA GLY A 13 26.00 -8.28 1.92
C GLY A 13 26.82 -8.60 0.67
N LEU A 14 26.24 -9.32 -0.30
CA LEU A 14 26.89 -9.61 -1.58
C LEU A 14 27.23 -8.32 -2.35
N LEU A 15 26.29 -7.38 -2.44
CA LEU A 15 26.52 -6.09 -3.10
C LEU A 15 27.61 -5.28 -2.39
N MET A 16 27.66 -5.31 -1.06
CA MET A 16 28.72 -4.67 -0.29
C MET A 16 30.09 -5.27 -0.60
N ILE A 17 30.19 -6.60 -0.69
CA ILE A 17 31.43 -7.30 -1.08
C ILE A 17 31.84 -6.89 -2.50
N VAL A 18 30.91 -6.87 -3.46
CA VAL A 18 31.18 -6.46 -4.85
C VAL A 18 31.68 -5.01 -4.91
N VAL A 19 31.08 -4.09 -4.15
CA VAL A 19 31.51 -2.69 -4.09
C VAL A 19 32.89 -2.58 -3.44
N TYR A 20 33.14 -3.32 -2.36
CA TYR A 20 34.45 -3.36 -1.71
C TYR A 20 35.55 -3.84 -2.66
N LEU A 21 35.28 -4.89 -3.46
CA LEU A 21 36.24 -5.42 -4.42
C LEU A 21 36.48 -4.48 -5.62
N LYS A 22 35.50 -3.67 -6.03
CA LYS A 22 35.65 -2.72 -7.15
C LYS A 22 36.21 -1.36 -6.73
N SER A 23 35.78 -0.83 -5.59
CA SER A 23 36.15 0.50 -5.12
C SER A 23 36.00 0.59 -3.59
N PRO A 24 37.04 0.19 -2.83
CA PRO A 24 37.01 0.18 -1.36
C PRO A 24 36.60 1.54 -0.77
N ASP A 25 37.09 2.63 -1.36
CA ASP A 25 36.80 4.00 -0.92
C ASP A 25 35.33 4.43 -1.10
N SER A 26 34.55 3.68 -1.89
CA SER A 26 33.14 3.95 -2.14
C SER A 26 32.20 3.31 -1.13
N VAL A 27 32.65 2.29 -0.39
CA VAL A 27 31.82 1.57 0.60
C VAL A 27 31.38 2.52 1.71
N GLY A 28 32.30 3.34 2.23
CA GLY A 28 31.98 4.34 3.25
C GLY A 28 30.96 5.38 2.78
N ARG A 29 31.03 5.81 1.51
CA ARG A 29 30.03 6.73 0.93
C ARG A 29 28.65 6.09 0.79
N GLY A 30 28.60 4.82 0.39
CA GLY A 30 27.35 4.06 0.30
C GLY A 30 26.69 3.85 1.65
N LEU A 31 27.47 3.49 2.67
CA LEU A 31 26.99 3.37 4.05
C LEU A 31 26.48 4.69 4.61
N ASN A 32 27.23 5.79 4.43
CA ASN A 32 26.82 7.10 4.90
C ASN A 32 25.52 7.58 4.21
N SER A 33 25.42 7.37 2.89
CA SER A 33 24.19 7.70 2.14
C SER A 33 22.99 6.87 2.63
N SER A 34 23.22 5.59 2.91
CA SER A 34 22.18 4.70 3.46
C SER A 34 21.74 5.14 4.86
N PHE A 35 22.69 5.55 5.70
CA PHE A 35 22.42 6.03 7.05
C PHE A 35 21.64 7.35 7.05
N MET A 36 22.00 8.29 6.18
CA MET A 36 21.26 9.54 6.00
C MET A 36 19.84 9.29 5.52
N LEU A 37 19.64 8.36 4.58
CA LEU A 37 18.30 7.93 4.16
C LEU A 37 17.50 7.34 5.32
N ILE A 38 18.11 6.49 6.17
CA ILE A 38 17.43 5.94 7.35
C ILE A 38 16.97 7.05 8.28
N ILE A 39 17.83 8.03 8.59
CA ILE A 39 17.47 9.16 9.46
C ILE A 39 16.35 10.01 8.86
N GLU A 40 16.38 10.25 7.54
CA GLU A 40 15.35 11.04 6.86
C GLU A 40 13.99 10.31 6.82
N ILE A 41 14.02 8.99 6.63
CA ILE A 41 12.83 8.15 6.42
C ILE A 41 12.19 7.74 7.77
N ALA A 42 13.00 7.52 8.81
CA ALA A 42 12.52 6.96 10.08
C ALA A 42 11.40 7.79 10.75
N PRO A 43 11.48 9.13 10.88
CA PRO A 43 10.41 9.92 11.48
C PRO A 43 9.10 9.79 10.71
N ARG A 44 9.19 9.81 9.37
CA ARG A 44 8.04 9.66 8.46
C ARG A 44 7.35 8.29 8.65
N LEU A 45 8.13 7.22 8.78
CA LEU A 45 7.60 5.87 9.03
C LEU A 45 6.95 5.74 10.41
N ILE A 46 7.59 6.26 11.46
CA ILE A 46 7.07 6.22 12.83
C ILE A 46 5.71 6.93 12.88
N SER A 47 5.62 8.14 12.33
CA SER A 47 4.36 8.90 12.27
C SER A 47 3.29 8.15 11.46
N ALA A 48 3.65 7.58 10.31
CA ALA A 48 2.70 6.82 9.49
C ALA A 48 2.13 5.59 10.21
N PHE A 49 2.95 4.84 10.96
CA PHE A 49 2.48 3.69 11.73
C PHE A 49 1.58 4.06 12.90
N ILE A 50 1.87 5.17 13.59
CA ILE A 50 0.98 5.68 14.65
C ILE A 50 -0.39 6.05 14.09
N ILE A 51 -0.43 6.82 12.99
CA ILE A 51 -1.69 7.21 12.34
C ILE A 51 -2.46 5.97 11.88
N ALA A 52 -1.76 4.97 11.30
CA ALA A 52 -2.40 3.73 10.88
C ALA A 52 -2.98 2.92 12.04
N GLY A 53 -2.31 2.87 13.19
CA GLY A 53 -2.85 2.25 14.40
C GLY A 53 -4.10 2.96 14.91
N LEU A 54 -4.08 4.30 14.97
CA LEU A 54 -5.20 5.11 15.46
C LEU A 54 -6.44 5.05 14.54
N ILE A 55 -6.26 5.06 13.22
CA ILE A 55 -7.38 4.98 12.27
C ILE A 55 -8.13 3.65 12.40
N GLN A 56 -7.42 2.55 12.70
CA GLN A 56 -8.05 1.24 12.88
C GLN A 56 -9.02 1.20 14.07
N GLU A 57 -8.77 1.98 15.13
CA GLU A 57 -9.66 2.07 16.30
C GLU A 57 -10.90 2.94 16.03
N ILE A 58 -10.84 3.87 15.06
CA ILE A 58 -11.91 4.84 14.81
C ILE A 58 -13.03 4.26 13.94
N VAL A 59 -12.73 3.31 13.05
CA VAL A 59 -13.70 2.83 12.05
C VAL A 59 -14.16 1.40 12.36
N PRO A 60 -15.40 1.19 12.82
CA PRO A 60 -15.91 -0.13 13.14
C PRO A 60 -15.91 -1.04 11.90
N PRO A 61 -15.26 -2.22 11.97
CA PRO A 61 -15.23 -3.18 10.87
C PRO A 61 -16.64 -3.56 10.37
N GLU A 62 -17.63 -3.58 11.27
CA GLU A 62 -19.03 -3.92 10.98
C GLU A 62 -19.70 -2.86 10.10
N LEU A 63 -19.35 -1.58 10.30
CA LEU A 63 -19.88 -0.48 9.49
C LEU A 63 -19.35 -0.57 8.06
N ILE A 64 -18.05 -0.83 7.91
CA ILE A 64 -17.42 -1.02 6.59
C ILE A 64 -18.02 -2.25 5.92
N ALA A 65 -18.17 -3.36 6.64
CA ALA A 65 -18.75 -4.61 6.11
C ALA A 65 -20.18 -4.42 5.60
N ARG A 66 -21.01 -3.67 6.34
CA ARG A 66 -22.38 -3.35 5.92
C ARG A 66 -22.43 -2.49 4.66
N LEU A 67 -21.58 -1.47 4.56
CA LEU A 67 -21.59 -0.53 3.44
C LEU A 67 -20.92 -1.10 2.17
N MET A 68 -19.98 -2.03 2.34
CA MET A 68 -19.25 -2.70 1.27
C MET A 68 -19.68 -4.17 1.07
N GLY A 69 -20.85 -4.57 1.59
CA GLY A 69 -21.33 -5.95 1.51
C GLY A 69 -21.56 -6.44 0.08
N LYS A 70 -21.87 -7.73 -0.09
CA LYS A 70 -22.09 -8.35 -1.41
C LYS A 70 -23.15 -7.64 -2.27
N GLU A 71 -24.17 -7.05 -1.64
CA GLU A 71 -25.26 -6.34 -2.31
C GLU A 71 -24.99 -4.83 -2.53
N SER A 72 -23.83 -4.33 -2.11
CA SER A 72 -23.48 -2.90 -2.21
C SER A 72 -23.28 -2.43 -3.66
N GLY A 73 -23.05 -3.36 -4.60
CA GLY A 73 -22.87 -3.08 -6.02
C GLY A 73 -21.82 -1.99 -6.28
N PHE A 74 -22.14 -1.06 -7.17
CA PHE A 74 -21.23 0.03 -7.51
C PHE A 74 -20.94 0.98 -6.32
N LYS A 75 -21.90 1.18 -5.40
CA LYS A 75 -21.68 2.03 -4.22
C LYS A 75 -20.58 1.48 -3.32
N GLY A 76 -20.53 0.16 -3.14
CA GLY A 76 -19.45 -0.48 -2.39
C GLY A 76 -18.09 -0.39 -3.09
N ILE A 77 -18.05 -0.41 -4.42
CA ILE A 77 -16.82 -0.21 -5.20
C ILE A 77 -16.28 1.23 -5.03
N VAL A 78 -17.17 2.22 -5.09
CA VAL A 78 -16.80 3.61 -4.82
C VAL A 78 -16.27 3.75 -3.40
N LEU A 79 -16.97 3.17 -2.42
CA LEU A 79 -16.55 3.23 -1.03
C LEU A 79 -15.22 2.51 -0.79
N GLY A 80 -15.02 1.32 -1.37
CA GLY A 80 -13.76 0.59 -1.33
C GLY A 80 -12.61 1.42 -1.89
N THR A 81 -12.83 2.09 -3.03
CA THR A 81 -11.84 3.00 -3.64
C THR A 81 -11.47 4.15 -2.71
N VAL A 82 -12.46 4.80 -2.10
CA VAL A 82 -12.23 5.91 -1.16
C VAL A 82 -11.48 5.41 0.07
N ILE A 83 -11.98 4.38 0.74
CA ILE A 83 -11.35 3.85 1.96
C ILE A 83 -9.93 3.37 1.65
N GLY A 84 -9.70 2.65 0.56
CA GLY A 84 -8.36 2.18 0.15
C GLY A 84 -7.38 3.33 -0.09
N THR A 85 -7.85 4.40 -0.73
CA THR A 85 -7.04 5.62 -0.97
C THR A 85 -6.59 6.26 0.35
N PHE A 86 -7.49 6.35 1.33
CA PHE A 86 -7.21 7.00 2.61
C PHE A 86 -6.59 6.08 3.66
N THR A 87 -6.60 4.76 3.46
CA THR A 87 -6.06 3.82 4.45
C THR A 87 -4.54 3.88 4.44
N PRO A 88 -3.90 4.33 5.54
CA PRO A 88 -2.45 4.33 5.64
C PRO A 88 -1.91 2.91 5.92
N GLY A 89 -0.60 2.78 5.82
CA GLY A 89 0.11 1.57 6.23
C GLY A 89 0.52 0.68 5.07
N GLY A 90 1.34 -0.32 5.40
CA GLY A 90 1.93 -1.26 4.45
C GLY A 90 1.09 -2.54 4.28
N PRO A 91 1.60 -3.49 3.48
CA PRO A 91 1.02 -4.82 3.33
C PRO A 91 0.70 -5.50 4.67
N MET A 92 1.61 -5.37 5.64
CA MET A 92 1.48 -5.98 6.97
C MET A 92 0.27 -5.50 7.77
N THR A 93 -0.30 -4.35 7.42
CA THR A 93 -1.46 -3.77 8.08
C THR A 93 -2.71 -3.97 7.23
N ASN A 94 -2.63 -3.66 5.93
CA ASN A 94 -3.79 -3.66 5.05
C ASN A 94 -4.32 -5.06 4.72
N PHE A 95 -3.45 -6.06 4.57
CA PHE A 95 -3.92 -7.43 4.30
C PHE A 95 -4.67 -8.05 5.49
N PRO A 96 -4.20 -7.96 6.75
CA PRO A 96 -4.98 -8.40 7.90
C PRO A 96 -6.33 -7.68 8.07
N ILE A 97 -6.35 -6.36 7.90
CA ILE A 97 -7.60 -5.57 7.95
C ILE A 97 -8.59 -6.10 6.91
N LEU A 98 -8.13 -6.22 5.66
CA LEU A 98 -8.99 -6.65 4.57
C LEU A 98 -9.43 -8.12 4.75
N ALA A 99 -8.57 -8.99 5.25
CA ALA A 99 -8.92 -10.38 5.56
C ALA A 99 -9.98 -10.47 6.66
N SER A 100 -9.89 -9.62 7.69
CA SER A 100 -10.91 -9.51 8.73
C SER A 100 -12.24 -9.06 8.15
N LEU A 101 -12.23 -7.96 7.39
CA LEU A 101 -13.42 -7.41 6.75
C LEU A 101 -14.07 -8.37 5.73
N TYR A 102 -13.26 -9.12 5.00
CA TYR A 102 -13.74 -10.12 4.05
C TYR A 102 -14.48 -11.25 4.77
N LYS A 103 -13.98 -11.70 5.93
CA LYS A 103 -14.69 -12.69 6.78
C LYS A 103 -16.02 -12.16 7.29
N THR A 104 -16.13 -10.85 7.52
CA THR A 104 -17.38 -10.17 7.94
C THR A 104 -18.36 -9.94 6.78
N GLY A 105 -18.00 -10.29 5.54
CA GLY A 105 -18.94 -10.34 4.41
C GLY A 105 -18.85 -9.19 3.40
N ILE A 106 -17.71 -8.48 3.34
CA ILE A 106 -17.45 -7.53 2.25
C ILE A 106 -17.52 -8.24 0.88
N GLY A 107 -18.12 -7.57 -0.10
CA GLY A 107 -18.17 -8.03 -1.48
C GLY A 107 -16.81 -8.01 -2.18
N ILE A 108 -16.61 -8.91 -3.14
CA ILE A 108 -15.34 -9.01 -3.88
C ILE A 108 -15.02 -7.73 -4.68
N GLY A 109 -16.01 -7.09 -5.32
CA GLY A 109 -15.79 -5.86 -6.08
C GLY A 109 -15.26 -4.72 -5.19
N PRO A 110 -15.94 -4.40 -4.07
CA PRO A 110 -15.44 -3.49 -3.04
C PRO A 110 -14.03 -3.86 -2.54
N THR A 111 -13.76 -5.14 -2.25
CA THR A 111 -12.45 -5.65 -1.81
C THR A 111 -11.34 -5.35 -2.82
N VAL A 112 -11.56 -5.69 -4.10
CA VAL A 112 -10.57 -5.48 -5.16
C VAL A 112 -10.38 -3.99 -5.46
N SER A 113 -11.45 -3.21 -5.43
CA SER A 113 -11.36 -1.76 -5.60
C SER A 113 -10.55 -1.10 -4.47
N PHE A 114 -10.74 -1.54 -3.23
CA PHE A 114 -9.95 -1.10 -2.08
C PHE A 114 -8.46 -1.40 -2.27
N LEU A 115 -8.10 -2.64 -2.61
CA LEU A 115 -6.70 -3.02 -2.81
C LEU A 115 -6.06 -2.22 -3.93
N THR A 116 -6.77 -2.10 -5.05
CA THR A 116 -6.28 -1.37 -6.22
C THR A 116 -6.09 0.10 -5.90
N ALA A 117 -7.04 0.74 -5.23
CA ALA A 117 -6.95 2.13 -4.82
C ALA A 117 -5.85 2.35 -3.79
N TRP A 118 -5.71 1.48 -2.81
CA TRP A 118 -4.62 1.55 -1.83
C TRP A 118 -3.24 1.45 -2.51
N LEU A 119 -3.07 0.50 -3.43
CA LEU A 119 -1.83 0.32 -4.17
C LEU A 119 -1.52 1.48 -5.11
N LEU A 120 -2.52 2.12 -5.71
CA LEU A 120 -2.32 3.23 -6.65
C LEU A 120 -2.23 4.59 -5.95
N PHE A 121 -3.07 4.81 -4.94
CA PHE A 121 -3.36 6.13 -4.40
C PHE A 121 -3.11 6.32 -2.92
N GLY A 122 -2.59 5.31 -2.21
CA GLY A 122 -2.36 5.38 -0.77
C GLY A 122 -1.85 6.76 -0.35
N LEU A 123 -2.73 7.56 0.25
CA LEU A 123 -2.58 9.02 0.28
C LEU A 123 -1.39 9.43 1.13
N HIS A 124 -1.15 8.68 2.19
CA HIS A 124 0.07 8.76 2.99
C HIS A 124 1.33 8.61 2.12
N ARG A 125 1.35 7.67 1.17
CA ARG A 125 2.48 7.46 0.26
C ARG A 125 2.64 8.60 -0.73
N ILE A 126 1.54 9.11 -1.27
CA ILE A 126 1.57 10.27 -2.16
C ILE A 126 2.18 11.48 -1.47
N ILE A 127 1.69 11.82 -0.28
CA ILE A 127 2.09 13.04 0.43
C ILE A 127 3.50 12.92 1.00
N VAL A 128 3.83 11.78 1.62
CA VAL A 128 5.07 11.61 2.37
C VAL A 128 6.24 11.22 1.46
N TRP A 129 5.98 10.49 0.37
CA TRP A 129 7.03 9.91 -0.47
C TRP A 129 7.00 10.44 -1.89
N GLU A 130 5.87 10.43 -2.56
CA GLU A 130 5.89 10.72 -3.99
C GLU A 130 6.04 12.20 -4.30
N LEU A 131 5.32 13.07 -3.57
CA LEU A 131 5.43 14.51 -3.76
C LEU A 131 6.84 15.04 -3.48
N PRO A 132 7.50 14.69 -2.36
CA PRO A 132 8.85 15.22 -2.08
C PRO A 132 9.93 14.66 -3.00
N PHE A 133 9.79 13.41 -3.48
CA PHE A 133 10.85 12.74 -4.25
C PHE A 133 10.68 12.89 -5.77
N LEU A 134 9.44 12.88 -6.27
CA LEU A 134 9.14 12.89 -7.71
C LEU A 134 8.62 14.24 -8.21
N GLY A 135 8.15 15.10 -7.30
CA GLY A 135 7.57 16.39 -7.63
C GLY A 135 6.12 16.32 -8.13
N MET A 136 5.47 17.49 -8.14
CA MET A 136 4.02 17.61 -8.39
C MET A 136 3.60 17.14 -9.79
N SER A 137 4.40 17.41 -10.83
CA SER A 137 4.06 17.08 -12.22
C SER A 137 3.90 15.57 -12.41
N VAL A 138 4.85 14.78 -11.89
CA VAL A 138 4.82 13.31 -11.98
C VAL A 138 3.64 12.75 -11.19
N VAL A 139 3.41 13.27 -9.97
CA VAL A 139 2.30 12.82 -9.12
C VAL A 139 0.95 13.07 -9.78
N VAL A 140 0.73 14.28 -10.32
CA VAL A 140 -0.54 14.63 -10.98
C VAL A 140 -0.79 13.74 -12.20
N VAL A 141 0.20 13.61 -13.10
CA VAL A 141 0.04 12.78 -14.31
C VAL A 141 -0.32 11.36 -13.93
N ARG A 142 0.38 10.78 -12.94
CA ARG A 142 0.13 9.42 -12.48
C ARG A 142 -1.25 9.26 -11.83
N VAL A 143 -1.65 10.19 -10.97
CA VAL A 143 -2.96 10.11 -10.28
C VAL A 143 -4.09 10.22 -11.30
N VAL A 144 -4.02 11.19 -12.21
CA VAL A 144 -5.04 11.40 -13.24
C VAL A 144 -5.10 10.22 -14.21
N SER A 145 -3.95 9.73 -14.70
CA SER A 145 -3.91 8.59 -15.62
C SER A 145 -4.46 7.31 -15.01
N SER A 146 -4.44 7.20 -13.68
CA SER A 146 -4.77 5.97 -12.97
C SER A 146 -6.17 5.99 -12.33
N LEU A 147 -6.86 7.13 -12.32
CA LEU A 147 -8.04 7.40 -11.50
C LEU A 147 -9.12 6.33 -11.61
N PHE A 148 -9.33 5.79 -12.82
CA PHE A 148 -10.40 4.85 -13.12
C PHE A 148 -10.07 3.39 -12.79
N PHE A 149 -8.80 3.04 -12.59
CA PHE A 149 -8.39 1.63 -12.43
C PHE A 149 -9.04 0.92 -11.24
N PRO A 150 -9.19 1.53 -10.04
CA PRO A 150 -9.86 0.84 -8.94
C PRO A 150 -11.31 0.49 -9.23
N PHE A 151 -12.02 1.38 -9.94
CA PHE A 151 -13.42 1.14 -10.33
C PHE A 151 -13.50 0.02 -11.35
N VAL A 152 -12.66 0.06 -12.39
CA VAL A 152 -12.60 -0.97 -13.43
C VAL A 152 -12.25 -2.33 -12.83
N ALA A 153 -11.23 -2.38 -11.95
CA ALA A 153 -10.81 -3.60 -11.28
C ALA A 153 -11.92 -4.16 -10.39
N GLY A 154 -12.61 -3.32 -9.61
CA GLY A 154 -13.72 -3.75 -8.77
C GLY A 154 -14.92 -4.27 -9.57
N ILE A 155 -15.30 -3.59 -10.65
CA ILE A 155 -16.40 -4.04 -11.53
C ILE A 155 -16.03 -5.37 -12.20
N PHE A 156 -14.81 -5.46 -12.72
CA PHE A 156 -14.36 -6.66 -13.41
C PHE A 156 -14.23 -7.85 -12.46
N ALA A 157 -13.73 -7.63 -11.24
CA ALA A 157 -13.70 -8.64 -10.20
C ALA A 157 -15.11 -9.14 -9.84
N GLN A 158 -16.07 -8.23 -9.67
CA GLN A 158 -17.46 -8.60 -9.41
C GLN A 158 -18.05 -9.42 -10.57
N PHE A 159 -17.76 -9.03 -11.81
CA PHE A 159 -18.19 -9.77 -13.00
C PHE A 159 -17.62 -11.19 -13.02
N LEU A 160 -16.31 -11.34 -12.83
CA LEU A 160 -15.65 -12.65 -12.81
C LEU A 160 -16.22 -13.53 -11.69
N TRP A 161 -16.37 -12.96 -10.50
CA TRP A 161 -16.91 -13.67 -9.34
C TRP A 161 -18.30 -14.23 -9.59
N ASN A 162 -19.19 -13.40 -10.13
CA ASN A 162 -20.55 -13.81 -10.46
C ASN A 162 -20.58 -14.82 -11.61
N LYS A 163 -19.71 -14.67 -12.61
CA LYS A 163 -19.65 -15.55 -13.78
C LYS A 163 -19.15 -16.95 -13.44
N PHE A 164 -18.18 -17.06 -12.53
CA PHE A 164 -17.57 -18.33 -12.14
C PHE A 164 -18.13 -18.89 -10.83
N ASN A 165 -19.10 -18.21 -10.21
CA ASN A 165 -19.79 -18.62 -8.99
C ASN A 165 -18.81 -18.95 -7.83
N LEU A 166 -17.81 -18.09 -7.67
CA LEU A 166 -16.75 -18.20 -6.66
C LEU A 166 -17.24 -17.81 -5.25
#